data_AF-A0A8T4N6W7-F1
#
_entry.id   AF-A0A8T4N6W7-F1
#
_cell.length_a   1.000
_cell.length_b   1.000
_cell.length_c   1.000
_cell.angle_alpha   90.00
_cell.angle_beta   90.00
_cell.angle_gamma   90.00
#
_symmetry.space_group_name_H-M   'P 1'
#
loop_
_entity.id
_entity.type
_entity.pdbx_description
1 polymer ?
#
loop_
_entity_poly.entity_id
_entity_poly.type
_entity_poly.pdbx_seq_one_letter_code
_entity_poly.pdbx_strand_id
1 'polypeptide(L)'
;MAYEKFIKKDGKTYGPYIYHSKRIDGKVVSEYHGSRKIDYKKFFLLAFGVLLLAIFIYFLGFSDKGITGNAILDLNANYQKNQPLEGKLRLSLQEGELIPASSKLVLENNGKTFQYDLMDLIPDEKTSGNFYVAGTQVSGSGEGYGIPGKKKTYPNVYFTLSVLSEQNLPEESSGQLQESTQETPEQQEQTQKTTQEETSTETSTEPIENTPAPITGNAIARIFGSFGFTATGNAVAEFENEVQGEVSADEEYKYTLSEGQRAEIKPRSVKTGSKQLNDNDVELKIEGGEAIVTTSYSEDDSGFGSDYLGTDKKELTIDLSKLNLVFEEGDLKVSIVDQGQELMFLTTTAQEEGEIVAEKIIPETEKSSITNQTEESETNVTFIPPLEILELTPEERSVLTNEFGNFSVEAKEAMLKNGFITIRHELGNYWVEHSYDASLGNETLGLFMEHDKVKWLKDIARALSQEEEPEKNLEEFLGNVSVP
;
A
#
# COMPACT_ATOMS: atom_id res chain seq x y z
N MET A 1 58.01 -42.02 -3.19
CA MET A 1 56.96 -41.07 -3.61
C MET A 1 55.60 -41.74 -3.45
N ALA A 2 54.59 -41.04 -2.96
CA ALA A 2 53.21 -41.55 -2.94
C ALA A 2 52.57 -41.44 -4.33
N TYR A 3 51.82 -42.45 -4.75
CA TYR A 3 51.04 -42.40 -5.99
C TYR A 3 49.79 -43.28 -5.89
N GLU A 4 48.75 -42.91 -6.64
CA GLU A 4 47.50 -43.67 -6.74
C GLU A 4 47.59 -44.70 -7.87
N LYS A 5 47.09 -45.91 -7.63
CA LYS A 5 47.03 -47.00 -8.59
C LYS A 5 45.61 -47.52 -8.68
N PHE A 6 45.13 -47.66 -9.91
CA PHE A 6 43.89 -48.36 -10.23
C PHE A 6 44.21 -49.72 -10.86
N ILE A 7 43.38 -50.71 -10.60
CA ILE A 7 43.51 -52.08 -11.12
C ILE A 7 42.22 -52.40 -11.87
N LYS A 8 42.31 -52.83 -13.14
CA LYS A 8 41.16 -53.34 -13.89
C LYS A 8 41.14 -54.86 -13.85
N LYS A 9 39.99 -55.44 -13.48
CA LYS A 9 39.75 -56.89 -13.50
C LYS A 9 38.30 -57.12 -13.88
N ASP A 10 38.03 -58.06 -14.78
CA ASP A 10 36.67 -58.49 -15.17
C ASP A 10 35.76 -57.30 -15.58
N GLY A 11 36.33 -56.35 -16.34
CA GLY A 11 35.71 -55.08 -16.75
C GLY A 11 35.61 -54.00 -15.66
N LYS A 12 35.68 -54.36 -14.37
CA LYS A 12 35.54 -53.45 -13.23
C LYS A 12 36.86 -52.80 -12.87
N THR A 13 36.79 -51.54 -12.41
CA THR A 13 37.96 -50.76 -11.97
C THR A 13 37.98 -50.66 -10.45
N TYR A 14 39.10 -51.01 -9.84
CA TYR A 14 39.31 -51.08 -8.39
C TYR A 14 40.40 -50.09 -7.98
N GLY A 15 40.11 -49.27 -6.96
CA GLY A 15 40.99 -48.20 -6.47
C GLY A 15 40.18 -46.97 -6.01
N PRO A 16 40.84 -45.83 -5.73
CA PRO A 16 42.29 -45.64 -5.76
C PRO A 16 43.00 -46.36 -4.61
N TYR A 17 44.03 -47.14 -4.96
CA TYR A 17 44.95 -47.75 -4.01
C TYR A 17 46.21 -46.88 -3.89
N ILE A 18 46.61 -46.52 -2.67
CA ILE A 18 47.78 -45.68 -2.42
C ILE A 18 49.02 -46.56 -2.29
N TYR A 19 50.05 -46.28 -3.09
CA TYR A 19 51.35 -46.94 -3.03
C TYR A 19 52.46 -45.93 -2.74
N HIS A 20 53.49 -46.34 -1.99
CA HIS A 20 54.71 -45.58 -1.79
C HIS A 20 55.90 -46.28 -2.45
N SER A 21 56.59 -45.58 -3.35
CA SER A 21 57.86 -46.04 -3.92
C SER A 21 59.05 -45.66 -3.03
N LYS A 22 59.91 -46.64 -2.70
CA LYS A 22 61.22 -46.48 -2.05
C LYS A 22 62.31 -47.23 -2.82
N ARG A 23 63.57 -46.80 -2.69
CA ARG A 23 64.72 -47.52 -3.28
C ARG A 23 65.47 -48.27 -2.19
N ILE A 24 65.79 -49.54 -2.45
CA ILE A 24 66.60 -50.42 -1.58
C ILE A 24 67.53 -51.19 -2.52
N ASP A 25 68.84 -51.21 -2.21
CA ASP A 25 69.89 -51.92 -2.98
C ASP A 25 69.82 -51.69 -4.50
N GLY A 26 69.65 -50.42 -4.88
CA GLY A 26 69.52 -49.98 -6.28
C GLY A 26 68.17 -50.26 -6.95
N LYS A 27 67.31 -51.11 -6.36
CA LYS A 27 66.00 -51.50 -6.91
C LYS A 27 64.89 -50.61 -6.38
N VAL A 28 63.86 -50.36 -7.19
CA VAL A 28 62.63 -49.66 -6.77
C VAL A 28 61.64 -50.69 -6.23
N VAL A 29 61.15 -50.46 -5.02
CA VAL A 29 60.13 -51.27 -4.34
C VAL A 29 58.91 -50.38 -4.07
N SER A 30 57.71 -50.87 -4.39
CA SER A 30 56.45 -50.18 -4.09
C SER A 30 55.70 -50.90 -2.97
N GLU A 31 55.42 -50.17 -1.90
CA GLU A 31 54.71 -50.61 -0.70
C GLU A 31 53.24 -50.14 -0.76
N TYR A 32 52.30 -50.92 -0.23
CA TYR A 32 50.86 -50.62 -0.29
C TYR A 32 50.36 -50.04 1.04
N HIS A 33 49.65 -48.90 0.97
CA HIS A 33 49.22 -48.12 2.13
C HIS A 33 47.69 -48.02 2.30
N GLY A 34 46.93 -48.85 1.59
CA GLY A 34 45.45 -48.88 1.68
C GLY A 34 44.74 -48.13 0.56
N SER A 35 43.41 -48.01 0.68
CA SER A 35 42.53 -47.34 -0.27
C SER A 35 41.87 -46.11 0.35
N ARG A 36 41.76 -44.99 -0.40
CA ARG A 36 41.04 -43.80 0.06
C ARG A 36 39.55 -44.13 0.26
N LYS A 37 39.03 -43.98 1.48
CA LYS A 37 37.58 -44.06 1.75
C LYS A 37 36.91 -42.76 1.32
N ILE A 38 35.80 -42.85 0.59
CA ILE A 38 34.96 -41.71 0.21
C ILE A 38 33.96 -41.45 1.35
N ASP A 39 33.80 -40.20 1.76
CA ASP A 39 32.83 -39.80 2.79
C ASP A 39 31.45 -39.52 2.16
N TYR A 40 30.65 -40.58 2.04
CA TYR A 40 29.31 -40.50 1.47
C TYR A 40 28.31 -39.67 2.30
N LYS A 41 28.59 -39.35 3.57
CA LYS A 41 27.67 -38.56 4.41
C LYS A 41 27.44 -37.16 3.84
N LYS A 42 28.49 -36.54 3.30
CA LYS A 42 28.42 -35.18 2.72
C LYS A 42 27.61 -35.15 1.42
N PHE A 43 27.72 -36.19 0.59
CA PHE A 43 26.90 -36.35 -0.61
C PHE A 43 25.43 -36.60 -0.27
N PHE A 44 25.14 -37.40 0.77
CA PHE A 44 23.77 -37.64 1.21
C PHE A 44 23.09 -36.36 1.74
N LEU A 45 23.79 -35.57 2.56
CA LEU A 45 23.29 -34.27 3.04
C LEU A 45 23.01 -33.28 1.89
N LEU A 46 23.89 -33.20 0.89
CA LEU A 46 23.68 -32.35 -0.28
C LEU A 46 22.43 -32.77 -1.07
N ALA A 47 22.29 -34.07 -1.35
CA ALA A 47 21.14 -34.61 -2.09
C ALA A 47 19.82 -34.41 -1.32
N PHE A 48 19.83 -34.57 0.00
CA PHE A 48 18.66 -34.35 0.85
C PHE A 48 18.25 -32.87 0.90
N GLY A 49 19.22 -31.94 0.94
CA GLY A 49 18.94 -30.50 0.86
C GLY A 49 18.29 -30.09 -0.47
N VAL A 50 18.76 -30.64 -1.59
CA VAL A 50 18.14 -30.41 -2.92
C VAL A 50 16.73 -31.01 -3.00
N LEU A 51 16.51 -32.19 -2.41
CA LEU A 51 15.18 -32.81 -2.33
C LEU A 51 14.19 -31.94 -1.52
N LEU A 52 14.61 -31.44 -0.34
CA LEU A 52 13.78 -30.55 0.47
C LEU A 52 13.47 -29.23 -0.24
N LEU A 53 14.44 -28.65 -0.95
CA LEU A 53 14.22 -27.45 -1.75
C LEU A 53 13.19 -27.67 -2.87
N ALA A 54 13.25 -28.81 -3.56
CA ALA A 54 12.28 -29.17 -4.59
C ALA A 54 10.87 -29.40 -4.01
N ILE A 55 10.76 -30.02 -2.83
CA ILE A 55 9.48 -30.18 -2.11
C ILE A 55 8.94 -28.80 -1.68
N PHE A 56 9.79 -27.91 -1.16
CA PHE A 56 9.37 -26.56 -0.76
C PHE A 56 8.88 -25.72 -1.95
N ILE A 57 9.56 -25.78 -3.09
CA ILE A 57 9.12 -25.14 -4.34
C ILE A 57 7.79 -25.74 -4.83
N TYR A 58 7.59 -27.06 -4.70
CA TYR A 58 6.32 -27.70 -5.04
C TYR A 58 5.16 -27.20 -4.14
N PHE A 59 5.39 -27.07 -2.83
CA PHE A 59 4.40 -26.50 -1.90
C PHE A 59 4.11 -25.02 -2.16
N LEU A 60 5.12 -24.21 -2.54
CA LEU A 60 4.89 -22.83 -2.98
C LEU A 60 4.07 -22.72 -4.28
N GLY A 61 4.10 -23.75 -5.12
CA GLY A 61 3.21 -23.89 -6.29
C GLY A 61 1.80 -24.40 -5.95
N PHE A 62 1.54 -24.73 -4.69
CA PHE A 62 0.29 -25.33 -4.17
C PHE A 62 -0.39 -24.45 -3.12
N SER A 63 -0.24 -23.12 -3.22
CA SER A 63 -1.22 -22.21 -2.60
C SER A 63 -2.59 -22.44 -3.24
N ASP A 64 -3.53 -22.99 -2.47
CA ASP A 64 -4.92 -23.10 -2.88
C ASP A 64 -5.45 -21.72 -3.29
N LYS A 65 -6.11 -21.64 -4.45
CA LYS A 65 -6.65 -20.38 -5.00
C LYS A 65 -7.95 -19.97 -4.30
N GLY A 66 -7.88 -19.78 -2.98
CA GLY A 66 -8.89 -19.01 -2.25
C GLY A 66 -8.90 -17.59 -2.81
N ILE A 67 -10.05 -17.14 -3.32
CA ILE A 67 -10.21 -15.78 -3.83
C ILE A 67 -10.29 -14.85 -2.61
N THR A 68 -9.15 -14.30 -2.19
CA THR A 68 -9.06 -13.33 -1.09
C THR A 68 -9.50 -11.92 -1.52
N GLY A 69 -10.53 -11.85 -2.37
CA GLY A 69 -11.03 -10.62 -2.96
C GLY A 69 -12.13 -9.99 -2.11
N ASN A 70 -12.13 -8.67 -2.01
CA ASN A 70 -13.22 -7.91 -1.41
C ASN A 70 -14.45 -7.82 -2.35
N ALA A 71 -14.28 -8.22 -3.61
CA ALA A 71 -15.35 -8.44 -4.57
C ALA A 71 -16.24 -9.62 -4.16
N ILE A 72 -17.38 -9.32 -3.55
CA ILE A 72 -18.31 -10.33 -3.01
C ILE A 72 -19.41 -10.61 -4.04
N LEU A 73 -19.69 -11.89 -4.27
CA LEU A 73 -20.83 -12.38 -5.03
C LEU A 73 -21.91 -12.86 -4.05
N ASP A 74 -23.10 -12.25 -4.10
CA ASP A 74 -24.26 -12.60 -3.27
C ASP A 74 -25.43 -13.03 -4.15
N LEU A 75 -26.12 -14.11 -3.77
CA LEU A 75 -27.22 -14.71 -4.50
C LEU A 75 -28.43 -14.84 -3.58
N ASN A 76 -29.48 -14.10 -3.91
CA ASN A 76 -30.82 -14.24 -3.35
C ASN A 76 -31.76 -14.62 -4.50
N ALA A 77 -32.20 -15.88 -4.53
CA ALA A 77 -33.10 -16.40 -5.58
C ALA A 77 -34.10 -17.40 -5.01
N ASN A 78 -35.13 -17.74 -5.77
CA ASN A 78 -36.15 -18.71 -5.41
C ASN A 78 -36.10 -19.89 -6.39
N TYR A 79 -35.66 -21.05 -5.92
CA TYR A 79 -35.66 -22.28 -6.71
C TYR A 79 -37.00 -22.99 -6.60
N GLN A 80 -37.60 -23.32 -7.74
CA GLN A 80 -38.88 -24.02 -7.85
C GLN A 80 -38.75 -25.08 -8.95
N LYS A 81 -39.21 -26.32 -8.70
CA LYS A 81 -38.79 -27.46 -9.52
C LYS A 81 -39.37 -27.40 -10.93
N ASN A 82 -38.50 -27.48 -11.95
CA ASN A 82 -38.81 -27.29 -13.38
C ASN A 82 -39.32 -25.89 -13.77
N GLN A 83 -39.19 -24.89 -12.90
CA GLN A 83 -39.52 -23.49 -13.22
C GLN A 83 -38.24 -22.69 -13.49
N PRO A 84 -38.32 -21.52 -14.14
CA PRO A 84 -37.19 -20.60 -14.21
C PRO A 84 -36.74 -20.14 -12.82
N LEU A 85 -35.43 -20.01 -12.61
CA LEU A 85 -34.87 -19.43 -11.40
C LEU A 85 -35.17 -17.93 -11.37
N GLU A 86 -36.07 -17.52 -10.49
CA GLU A 86 -36.32 -16.11 -10.21
C GLU A 86 -35.34 -15.60 -9.14
N GLY A 87 -34.81 -14.38 -9.28
CA GLY A 87 -33.93 -13.83 -8.24
C GLY A 87 -32.99 -12.73 -8.70
N LYS A 88 -32.09 -12.35 -7.79
CA LYS A 88 -31.05 -11.34 -7.99
C LYS A 88 -29.68 -11.88 -7.58
N LEU A 89 -28.72 -11.65 -8.46
CA LEU A 89 -27.30 -11.84 -8.19
C LEU A 89 -26.67 -10.45 -8.02
N ARG A 90 -26.10 -10.19 -6.84
CA ARG A 90 -25.40 -8.94 -6.51
C ARG A 90 -23.89 -9.17 -6.62
N LEU A 91 -23.21 -8.27 -7.32
CA LEU A 91 -21.75 -8.14 -7.27
C LEU A 91 -21.46 -6.87 -6.47
N SER A 92 -20.74 -6.99 -5.36
CA SER A 92 -20.23 -5.84 -4.60
C SER A 92 -18.75 -5.69 -4.90
N LEU A 93 -18.35 -4.59 -5.54
CA LEU A 93 -16.96 -4.25 -5.87
C LEU A 93 -16.45 -3.14 -4.96
N GLN A 94 -15.18 -3.17 -4.58
CA GLN A 94 -14.54 -2.11 -3.80
C GLN A 94 -14.19 -0.91 -4.71
N GLU A 95 -14.21 0.30 -4.15
CA GLU A 95 -13.66 1.50 -4.78
C GLU A 95 -12.20 1.25 -5.24
N GLY A 96 -11.89 1.52 -6.51
CA GLY A 96 -10.61 1.17 -7.13
C GLY A 96 -10.56 -0.18 -7.86
N GLU A 97 -11.59 -1.02 -7.76
CA GLU A 97 -11.76 -2.23 -8.59
C GLU A 97 -12.50 -1.94 -9.92
N LEU A 98 -12.17 -2.70 -10.96
CA LEU A 98 -12.77 -2.63 -12.30
C LEU A 98 -12.84 -4.03 -12.93
N ILE A 99 -14.05 -4.56 -13.06
CA ILE A 99 -14.33 -5.80 -13.80
C ILE A 99 -14.46 -5.49 -15.31
N PRO A 100 -13.77 -6.24 -16.21
CA PRO A 100 -13.92 -6.05 -17.65
C PRO A 100 -15.37 -6.20 -18.12
N ALA A 101 -15.87 -5.32 -18.99
CA ALA A 101 -17.20 -5.46 -19.57
C ALA A 101 -17.33 -6.70 -20.49
N SER A 102 -16.19 -7.26 -20.93
CA SER A 102 -16.06 -8.54 -21.67
C SER A 102 -16.27 -9.79 -20.81
N SER A 103 -16.37 -9.63 -19.49
CA SER A 103 -16.58 -10.75 -18.57
C SER A 103 -17.89 -11.49 -18.88
N LYS A 104 -17.97 -12.75 -18.47
CA LYS A 104 -19.17 -13.58 -18.59
C LYS A 104 -19.68 -13.99 -17.21
N LEU A 105 -21.00 -13.93 -17.04
CA LEU A 105 -21.68 -14.67 -15.99
C LEU A 105 -21.76 -16.14 -16.42
N VAL A 106 -21.23 -17.03 -15.60
CA VAL A 106 -21.21 -18.48 -15.84
C VAL A 106 -21.89 -19.18 -14.67
N LEU A 107 -22.96 -19.92 -14.96
CA LEU A 107 -23.69 -20.75 -13.99
C LEU A 107 -23.50 -22.22 -14.35
N GLU A 108 -23.19 -23.06 -13.37
CA GLU A 108 -23.03 -24.50 -13.53
C GLU A 108 -23.93 -25.26 -12.56
N ASN A 109 -24.75 -26.17 -13.07
CA ASN A 109 -25.65 -27.03 -12.29
C ASN A 109 -25.65 -28.44 -12.87
N ASN A 110 -25.36 -29.45 -12.04
CA ASN A 110 -25.27 -30.86 -12.42
C ASN A 110 -24.44 -31.12 -13.72
N GLY A 111 -23.33 -30.38 -13.89
CA GLY A 111 -22.45 -30.47 -15.07
C GLY A 111 -23.00 -29.84 -16.36
N LYS A 112 -24.11 -29.10 -16.29
CA LYS A 112 -24.58 -28.22 -17.38
C LYS A 112 -24.07 -26.81 -17.11
N THR A 113 -23.42 -26.20 -18.10
CA THR A 113 -22.89 -24.83 -18.02
C THR A 113 -23.72 -23.88 -18.88
N PHE A 114 -24.13 -22.75 -18.30
CA PHE A 114 -24.81 -21.64 -18.96
C PHE A 114 -23.89 -20.42 -18.93
N GLN A 115 -23.82 -19.65 -20.01
CA GLN A 115 -22.93 -18.50 -20.13
C GLN A 115 -23.67 -17.30 -20.74
N TYR A 116 -23.46 -16.13 -20.17
CA TYR A 116 -24.07 -14.86 -20.58
C TYR A 116 -23.04 -13.74 -20.54
N ASP A 117 -23.06 -12.83 -21.50
CA ASP A 117 -22.15 -11.67 -21.53
C ASP A 117 -22.57 -10.62 -20.49
N LEU A 118 -21.64 -10.22 -19.61
CA LEU A 118 -21.95 -9.38 -18.44
C LEU A 118 -22.52 -8.00 -18.85
N MET A 119 -22.04 -7.48 -19.98
CA MET A 119 -22.52 -6.23 -20.59
C MET A 119 -24.00 -6.23 -21.01
N ASP A 120 -24.60 -7.40 -21.24
CA ASP A 120 -26.02 -7.51 -21.59
C ASP A 120 -26.92 -7.63 -20.33
N LEU A 121 -26.32 -7.85 -19.16
CA LEU A 121 -27.02 -8.11 -17.90
C LEU A 121 -27.04 -6.93 -16.93
N ILE A 122 -25.97 -6.12 -16.94
CA ILE A 122 -25.79 -5.00 -16.01
C ILE A 122 -26.19 -3.68 -16.69
N PRO A 123 -27.22 -2.97 -16.18
CA PRO A 123 -27.73 -1.74 -16.78
C PRO A 123 -26.93 -0.48 -16.40
N ASP A 124 -25.99 -0.60 -15.46
CA ASP A 124 -25.13 0.49 -14.99
C ASP A 124 -24.22 1.06 -16.10
N GLU A 125 -23.78 2.31 -15.91
CA GLU A 125 -22.81 2.91 -16.82
C GLU A 125 -21.43 2.24 -16.70
N LYS A 126 -20.78 2.05 -17.85
CA LYS A 126 -19.39 1.56 -17.91
C LYS A 126 -18.43 2.71 -17.74
N THR A 127 -17.33 2.46 -17.07
CA THR A 127 -16.17 3.35 -16.95
C THR A 127 -14.95 2.74 -17.67
N SER A 128 -13.86 3.48 -17.80
CA SER A 128 -12.64 3.01 -18.48
C SER A 128 -11.41 3.16 -17.60
N GLY A 129 -10.54 2.16 -17.62
CA GLY A 129 -9.35 2.11 -16.79
C GLY A 129 -8.57 0.79 -16.90
N ASN A 130 -7.65 0.57 -15.97
CA ASN A 130 -6.95 -0.71 -15.82
C ASN A 130 -7.86 -1.70 -15.09
N PHE A 131 -7.95 -2.94 -15.59
CA PHE A 131 -8.74 -3.98 -14.95
C PHE A 131 -8.06 -4.46 -13.67
N TYR A 132 -8.82 -4.52 -12.58
CA TYR A 132 -8.32 -4.94 -11.27
C TYR A 132 -9.45 -5.49 -10.41
N VAL A 133 -9.24 -6.68 -9.83
CA VAL A 133 -10.08 -7.27 -8.78
C VAL A 133 -9.13 -7.93 -7.78
N ALA A 134 -9.28 -7.61 -6.50
CA ALA A 134 -8.41 -8.09 -5.44
C ALA A 134 -8.38 -9.63 -5.38
N GLY A 135 -7.20 -10.21 -5.16
CA GLY A 135 -7.01 -11.67 -5.13
C GLY A 135 -7.04 -12.37 -6.50
N THR A 136 -7.28 -11.66 -7.61
CA THR A 136 -7.33 -12.24 -8.96
C THR A 136 -6.05 -11.97 -9.77
N GLN A 137 -5.98 -12.53 -10.99
CA GLN A 137 -4.93 -12.26 -11.98
C GLN A 137 -5.47 -11.54 -13.23
N VAL A 138 -6.60 -10.81 -13.10
CA VAL A 138 -7.11 -9.98 -14.19
C VAL A 138 -6.11 -8.87 -14.54
N SER A 139 -5.96 -8.56 -15.82
CA SER A 139 -5.00 -7.55 -16.29
C SER A 139 -5.39 -7.02 -17.67
N GLY A 140 -4.78 -5.90 -18.05
CA GLY A 140 -5.16 -5.12 -19.24
C GLY A 140 -5.98 -3.88 -18.88
N SER A 141 -6.55 -3.24 -19.89
CA SER A 141 -7.34 -2.02 -19.74
C SER A 141 -8.40 -1.90 -20.84
N GLY A 142 -9.49 -1.18 -20.56
CA GLY A 142 -10.63 -1.00 -21.46
C GLY A 142 -11.87 -0.54 -20.71
N GLU A 143 -13.05 -0.80 -21.27
CA GLU A 143 -14.32 -0.54 -20.60
C GLU A 143 -14.66 -1.63 -19.57
N GLY A 144 -15.21 -1.22 -18.43
CA GLY A 144 -15.58 -2.12 -17.34
C GLY A 144 -16.60 -1.53 -16.37
N TYR A 145 -16.95 -2.34 -15.36
CA TYR A 145 -17.84 -1.97 -14.26
C TYR A 145 -17.05 -1.83 -12.97
N GLY A 146 -17.22 -0.69 -12.29
CA GLY A 146 -16.46 -0.30 -11.10
C GLY A 146 -16.65 1.19 -10.81
N ILE A 147 -16.03 1.69 -9.73
CA ILE A 147 -15.92 3.12 -9.45
C ILE A 147 -14.44 3.48 -9.21
N PRO A 148 -13.92 4.56 -9.83
CA PRO A 148 -12.52 4.91 -9.71
C PRO A 148 -12.25 5.38 -8.29
N GLY A 149 -11.22 4.81 -7.68
CA GLY A 149 -10.81 5.16 -6.33
C GLY A 149 -9.84 6.34 -6.30
N LYS A 150 -9.51 6.80 -5.09
CA LYS A 150 -8.78 8.05 -4.86
C LYS A 150 -7.44 7.75 -4.20
N LYS A 151 -6.36 8.29 -4.76
CA LYS A 151 -5.01 8.17 -4.23
C LYS A 151 -4.43 9.55 -4.01
N LYS A 152 -4.00 9.85 -2.79
CA LYS A 152 -3.26 11.07 -2.51
C LYS A 152 -1.81 10.90 -2.95
N THR A 153 -1.32 11.81 -3.79
CA THR A 153 0.05 11.79 -4.33
C THR A 153 0.83 13.02 -3.90
N TYR A 154 2.15 12.86 -3.79
CA TYR A 154 3.07 13.90 -3.33
C TYR A 154 4.10 14.18 -4.43
N PRO A 155 3.76 15.00 -5.44
CA PRO A 155 4.66 15.30 -6.55
C PRO A 155 5.78 16.24 -6.13
N ASN A 156 6.91 16.16 -6.82
CA ASN A 156 8.03 17.08 -6.62
C ASN A 156 7.63 18.51 -7.00
N VAL A 157 7.87 19.44 -6.08
CA VAL A 157 7.62 20.87 -6.23
C VAL A 157 8.95 21.57 -6.50
N TYR A 158 9.01 22.26 -7.62
CA TYR A 158 10.15 23.07 -8.05
C TYR A 158 9.91 24.52 -7.67
N PHE A 159 10.97 25.21 -7.24
CA PHE A 159 10.92 26.62 -6.86
C PHE A 159 12.25 27.32 -7.21
N THR A 160 12.29 28.64 -7.07
CA THR A 160 13.53 29.42 -7.17
C THR A 160 13.75 30.16 -5.88
N LEU A 161 14.92 29.96 -5.27
CA LEU A 161 15.39 30.67 -4.09
C LEU A 161 16.18 31.90 -4.54
N SER A 162 15.71 33.09 -4.19
CA SER A 162 16.45 34.34 -4.37
C SER A 162 17.33 34.56 -3.13
N VAL A 163 18.64 34.58 -3.32
CA VAL A 163 19.65 34.78 -2.28
C VAL A 163 20.23 36.18 -2.41
N LEU A 164 19.81 37.08 -1.52
CA LEU A 164 20.19 38.50 -1.54
C LEU A 164 21.39 38.74 -0.62
N SER A 165 22.36 39.51 -1.10
CA SER A 165 23.56 39.91 -0.36
C SER A 165 23.66 41.44 -0.30
N GLU A 166 23.76 42.01 0.89
CA GLU A 166 24.00 43.45 1.08
C GLU A 166 25.50 43.75 1.06
N GLN A 167 25.96 44.57 0.10
CA GLN A 167 27.36 45.04 0.08
C GLN A 167 27.45 46.54 0.39
N ASN A 168 28.13 46.86 1.50
CA ASN A 168 28.57 48.22 1.79
C ASN A 168 29.68 48.62 0.80
N LEU A 169 29.32 49.45 -0.19
CA LEU A 169 30.28 50.04 -1.13
C LEU A 169 31.18 51.06 -0.40
N PRO A 170 32.51 51.00 -0.53
CA PRO A 170 33.39 52.03 -0.01
C PRO A 170 33.28 53.32 -0.84
N GLU A 171 33.32 54.48 -0.18
CA GLU A 171 33.34 55.79 -0.85
C GLU A 171 34.65 55.99 -1.62
N GLU A 172 34.64 55.84 -2.95
CA GLU A 172 35.79 56.22 -3.78
C GLU A 172 35.93 57.74 -3.90
N SER A 173 37.16 58.22 -3.81
CA SER A 173 37.48 59.65 -3.76
C SER A 173 37.44 60.30 -5.15
N SER A 174 36.91 61.52 -5.22
CA SER A 174 36.76 62.30 -6.45
C SER A 174 38.11 62.58 -7.14
N GLY A 175 38.38 61.86 -8.23
CA GLY A 175 39.48 62.11 -9.17
C GLY A 175 38.98 62.81 -10.44
N GLN A 176 39.59 63.94 -10.81
CA GLN A 176 39.15 64.73 -11.97
C GLN A 176 39.46 64.03 -13.31
N LEU A 177 38.48 64.00 -14.22
CA LEU A 177 38.69 63.72 -15.64
C LEU A 177 38.66 65.02 -16.45
N GLN A 178 39.53 65.12 -17.45
CA GLN A 178 39.63 66.30 -18.31
C GLN A 178 38.69 66.22 -19.52
N GLU A 179 38.20 67.39 -19.93
CA GLU A 179 37.32 67.59 -21.07
C GLU A 179 38.10 67.52 -22.41
N SER A 180 37.53 66.86 -23.41
CA SER A 180 38.03 66.92 -24.80
C SER A 180 36.86 66.77 -25.77
N THR A 181 36.46 67.88 -26.39
CA THR A 181 35.31 67.97 -27.29
C THR A 181 35.67 67.54 -28.72
N GLN A 182 34.81 66.76 -29.38
CA GLN A 182 34.71 66.78 -30.84
C GLN A 182 33.29 66.48 -31.30
N GLU A 183 32.83 67.20 -32.33
CA GLU A 183 31.42 67.34 -32.74
C GLU A 183 31.05 66.42 -33.94
N THR A 184 29.81 66.57 -34.44
CA THR A 184 29.35 66.26 -35.82
C THR A 184 28.73 64.87 -36.06
N PRO A 185 27.54 64.74 -36.73
CA PRO A 185 26.39 65.65 -36.76
C PRO A 185 25.03 64.90 -36.58
N GLU A 186 23.93 65.57 -36.94
CA GLU A 186 22.54 65.15 -36.75
C GLU A 186 21.91 64.42 -37.96
N GLN A 187 20.84 63.64 -37.71
CA GLN A 187 19.65 63.42 -38.56
C GLN A 187 19.75 62.79 -39.98
N GLN A 188 19.04 61.68 -40.20
CA GLN A 188 17.68 61.71 -40.81
C GLN A 188 16.99 60.32 -40.83
N GLU A 189 15.66 60.33 -40.72
CA GLU A 189 14.79 59.17 -40.98
C GLU A 189 14.43 59.07 -42.47
N GLN A 190 14.17 57.86 -42.98
CA GLN A 190 13.08 57.71 -43.95
C GLN A 190 12.38 56.35 -43.86
N THR A 191 11.05 56.39 -43.81
CA THR A 191 10.17 55.23 -43.76
C THR A 191 9.89 54.65 -45.14
N GLN A 192 9.84 53.32 -45.28
CA GLN A 192 8.89 52.70 -46.21
C GLN A 192 8.52 51.25 -45.81
N LYS A 193 7.44 50.75 -46.40
CA LYS A 193 6.66 49.58 -45.97
C LYS A 193 6.13 48.85 -47.21
N THR A 194 6.29 47.53 -47.34
CA THR A 194 5.40 46.61 -48.10
C THR A 194 5.73 45.15 -47.79
N THR A 195 4.73 44.28 -47.95
CA THR A 195 4.63 42.87 -47.56
C THR A 195 5.06 41.91 -48.70
N GLN A 196 4.96 40.59 -48.45
CA GLN A 196 4.93 39.44 -49.38
C GLN A 196 6.28 38.85 -49.81
N GLU A 197 6.42 37.52 -50.00
CA GLU A 197 5.74 36.33 -49.43
C GLU A 197 6.53 35.06 -49.81
N GLU A 198 6.32 33.93 -49.12
CA GLU A 198 6.66 32.55 -49.56
C GLU A 198 8.16 32.18 -49.78
N THR A 199 8.62 30.91 -49.81
CA THR A 199 8.18 29.61 -49.22
C THR A 199 9.32 28.58 -49.39
N SER A 200 9.48 27.63 -48.44
CA SER A 200 10.31 26.38 -48.49
C SER A 200 11.84 26.50 -48.63
N THR A 201 12.71 25.57 -48.17
CA THR A 201 12.77 24.53 -47.08
C THR A 201 14.31 24.25 -46.86
N GLU A 202 14.91 23.23 -46.22
CA GLU A 202 14.54 21.91 -45.65
C GLU A 202 15.69 21.37 -44.71
N THR A 203 15.66 20.07 -44.37
CA THR A 203 16.81 19.20 -44.02
C THR A 203 17.43 19.27 -42.60
N SER A 204 16.84 18.46 -41.71
CA SER A 204 17.51 17.34 -40.98
C SER A 204 18.23 17.51 -39.63
N THR A 205 18.05 16.43 -38.83
CA THR A 205 18.92 15.82 -37.80
C THR A 205 18.90 16.32 -36.34
N GLU A 206 18.51 15.38 -35.47
CA GLU A 206 18.78 15.27 -34.03
C GLU A 206 20.29 15.03 -33.73
N PRO A 207 20.70 14.87 -32.46
CA PRO A 207 20.30 15.60 -31.24
C PRO A 207 21.54 16.25 -30.57
N ILE A 208 21.35 17.11 -29.56
CA ILE A 208 22.46 17.56 -28.68
C ILE A 208 22.15 17.29 -27.21
N GLU A 209 23.10 16.58 -26.60
CA GLU A 209 23.22 16.20 -25.19
C GLU A 209 23.50 17.43 -24.31
N ASN A 210 22.54 17.81 -23.46
CA ASN A 210 22.68 18.96 -22.56
C ASN A 210 23.30 18.56 -21.20
N THR A 211 24.62 18.36 -21.18
CA THR A 211 25.38 18.44 -19.92
C THR A 211 25.70 19.90 -19.60
N PRO A 212 25.20 20.50 -18.50
CA PRO A 212 25.57 21.86 -18.12
C PRO A 212 27.03 21.91 -17.62
N ALA A 213 27.92 22.48 -18.44
CA ALA A 213 29.28 22.81 -18.00
C ALA A 213 29.27 24.03 -17.05
N PRO A 214 30.14 24.09 -16.03
CA PRO A 214 30.12 25.17 -15.04
C PRO A 214 30.59 26.50 -15.65
N ILE A 215 29.72 27.53 -15.61
CA ILE A 215 30.08 28.89 -16.03
C ILE A 215 30.85 29.58 -14.90
N THR A 216 32.17 29.51 -14.96
CA THR A 216 33.07 30.15 -13.99
C THR A 216 33.29 31.63 -14.32
N GLY A 217 32.68 32.54 -13.55
CA GLY A 217 33.22 33.86 -13.18
C GLY A 217 33.34 34.97 -14.25
N ASN A 218 33.12 36.23 -13.78
CA ASN A 218 33.40 37.50 -14.45
C ASN A 218 32.68 37.82 -15.78
N ALA A 219 31.47 38.42 -15.69
CA ALA A 219 31.00 39.42 -16.68
C ALA A 219 29.81 40.29 -16.18
N ILE A 220 30.03 41.29 -15.31
CA ILE A 220 29.07 42.40 -15.10
C ILE A 220 29.84 43.72 -15.01
N ALA A 221 29.39 44.75 -15.76
CA ALA A 221 29.46 46.21 -15.43
C ALA A 221 29.21 47.15 -16.65
N ARG A 222 28.15 46.94 -17.46
CA ARG A 222 27.77 47.90 -18.55
C ARG A 222 26.25 48.03 -18.81
N ILE A 223 25.46 48.33 -17.78
CA ILE A 223 24.08 48.83 -17.95
C ILE A 223 23.81 50.01 -17.01
N PHE A 224 24.36 51.19 -17.35
CA PHE A 224 23.88 52.49 -16.85
C PHE A 224 24.16 53.57 -17.92
N GLY A 225 23.44 53.47 -19.03
CA GLY A 225 23.48 54.48 -20.10
C GLY A 225 22.32 55.46 -19.99
N SER A 226 22.63 56.74 -19.73
CA SER A 226 21.73 57.88 -19.90
C SER A 226 20.40 57.86 -19.10
N PHE A 227 20.48 58.08 -17.77
CA PHE A 227 19.42 58.84 -17.08
C PHE A 227 20.03 59.77 -16.03
N GLY A 228 19.65 61.06 -16.08
CA GLY A 228 20.23 62.09 -15.22
C GLY A 228 19.52 62.23 -13.88
N PHE A 229 20.02 61.54 -12.85
CA PHE A 229 19.60 61.74 -11.45
C PHE A 229 20.78 62.07 -10.55
N THR A 230 20.89 63.33 -10.12
CA THR A 230 21.80 63.73 -9.04
C THR A 230 21.17 63.39 -7.67
N ALA A 231 21.19 62.11 -7.31
CA ALA A 231 20.69 61.63 -6.02
C ALA A 231 21.83 61.57 -4.99
N THR A 232 21.90 62.55 -4.08
CA THR A 232 22.82 62.49 -2.93
C THR A 232 22.21 61.62 -1.83
N GLY A 233 22.46 60.31 -1.90
CA GLY A 233 22.07 59.34 -0.88
C GLY A 233 22.93 58.08 -1.00
N ASN A 234 23.18 57.42 0.13
CA ASN A 234 24.04 56.24 0.17
C ASN A 234 23.34 55.07 -0.52
N ALA A 235 23.77 54.74 -1.73
CA ALA A 235 23.23 53.61 -2.48
C ALA A 235 23.81 52.30 -1.94
N VAL A 236 23.01 51.58 -1.14
CA VAL A 236 23.28 50.17 -0.83
C VAL A 236 23.02 49.37 -2.12
N ALA A 237 24.02 48.62 -2.57
CA ALA A 237 23.86 47.67 -3.67
C ALA A 237 23.47 46.32 -3.10
N GLU A 238 22.23 45.90 -3.35
CA GLU A 238 21.78 44.53 -3.12
C GLU A 238 22.07 43.68 -4.37
N PHE A 239 22.69 42.51 -4.17
CA PHE A 239 22.95 41.55 -5.22
C PHE A 239 22.09 40.30 -5.01
N GLU A 240 21.15 40.05 -5.91
CA GLU A 240 20.32 38.84 -5.96
C GLU A 240 21.01 37.73 -6.77
N ASN A 241 21.05 36.51 -6.23
CA ASN A 241 21.44 35.31 -6.96
C ASN A 241 20.29 34.29 -6.92
N GLU A 242 19.95 33.71 -8.07
CA GLU A 242 18.86 32.73 -8.17
C GLU A 242 19.39 31.30 -8.13
N VAL A 243 18.83 30.48 -7.24
CA VAL A 243 19.12 29.05 -7.12
C VAL A 243 17.85 28.26 -7.39
N GLN A 244 17.90 27.27 -8.29
CA GLN A 244 16.76 26.36 -8.51
C GLN A 244 16.74 25.29 -7.42
N GLY A 245 15.56 25.05 -6.83
CA GLY A 245 15.35 24.04 -5.81
C GLY A 245 14.19 23.10 -6.16
N GLU A 246 14.22 21.92 -5.54
CA GLU A 246 13.23 20.85 -5.70
C GLU A 246 12.98 20.27 -4.30
N VAL A 247 11.71 20.07 -3.94
CA VAL A 247 11.25 19.64 -2.60
C VAL A 247 10.03 18.73 -2.74
N SER A 248 9.85 17.78 -1.83
CA SER A 248 8.65 16.93 -1.76
C SER A 248 8.06 16.97 -0.35
N ALA A 249 6.96 16.24 -0.10
CA ALA A 249 6.39 16.13 1.25
C ALA A 249 7.27 15.30 2.21
N ASP A 250 8.12 14.42 1.67
CA ASP A 250 9.01 13.54 2.44
C ASP A 250 10.48 14.01 2.44
N GLU A 251 10.88 14.87 1.50
CA GLU A 251 12.27 15.35 1.34
C GLU A 251 12.37 16.88 1.36
N GLU A 252 13.08 17.41 2.37
CA GLU A 252 13.38 18.83 2.56
C GLU A 252 14.60 19.30 1.75
N TYR A 253 14.52 20.49 1.15
CA TYR A 253 15.65 21.12 0.47
C TYR A 253 16.43 22.04 1.40
N LYS A 254 17.77 22.04 1.32
CA LYS A 254 18.64 22.88 2.16
C LYS A 254 19.68 23.64 1.37
N TYR A 255 19.91 24.90 1.75
CA TYR A 255 20.92 25.77 1.17
C TYR A 255 21.63 26.58 2.26
N THR A 256 22.94 26.40 2.39
CA THR A 256 23.76 27.13 3.38
C THR A 256 23.98 28.59 2.93
N LEU A 257 23.62 29.55 3.79
CA LEU A 257 23.81 30.98 3.57
C LEU A 257 25.18 31.44 4.09
N SER A 258 25.81 32.36 3.38
CA SER A 258 27.03 33.04 3.86
C SER A 258 26.68 34.19 4.82
N GLU A 259 27.65 34.65 5.61
CA GLU A 259 27.48 35.81 6.49
C GLU A 259 27.00 37.04 5.69
N GLY A 260 25.92 37.68 6.15
CA GLY A 260 25.29 38.83 5.48
C GLY A 260 24.33 38.47 4.34
N GLN A 261 24.06 37.19 4.07
CA GLN A 261 23.05 36.77 3.09
C GLN A 261 21.69 36.52 3.73
N ARG A 262 20.62 36.84 2.99
CA ARG A 262 19.24 36.41 3.26
C ARG A 262 18.70 35.62 2.07
N ALA A 263 17.66 34.83 2.29
CA ALA A 263 16.97 34.10 1.24
C ALA A 263 15.46 34.33 1.30
N GLU A 264 14.82 34.32 0.12
CA GLU A 264 13.37 34.34 -0.04
C GLU A 264 12.94 33.44 -1.22
N ILE A 265 11.70 32.96 -1.21
CA ILE A 265 11.13 32.25 -2.36
C ILE A 265 10.76 33.29 -3.42
N LYS A 266 11.34 33.16 -4.62
CA LYS A 266 11.11 34.10 -5.72
C LYS A 266 9.62 34.07 -6.13
N PRO A 267 8.92 35.22 -6.19
CA PRO A 267 7.50 35.25 -6.52
C PRO A 267 7.16 34.61 -7.87
N ARG A 268 6.11 33.81 -7.87
CA ARG A 268 5.61 32.97 -8.97
C ARG A 268 6.61 31.93 -9.48
N SER A 269 7.54 31.47 -8.65
CA SER A 269 8.49 30.41 -9.02
C SER A 269 7.99 28.99 -8.74
N VAL A 270 7.07 28.83 -7.77
CA VAL A 270 6.65 27.53 -7.25
C VAL A 270 5.70 26.81 -8.23
N LYS A 271 6.02 25.56 -8.58
CA LYS A 271 5.32 24.75 -9.60
C LYS A 271 5.58 23.25 -9.42
N THR A 272 4.68 22.40 -9.89
CA THR A 272 4.97 20.99 -10.20
C THR A 272 5.38 20.83 -11.67
N GLY A 273 5.64 19.60 -12.12
CA GLY A 273 5.83 19.30 -13.55
C GLY A 273 4.56 19.50 -14.41
N SER A 274 3.38 19.55 -13.79
CA SER A 274 2.08 19.69 -14.47
C SER A 274 1.48 21.11 -14.38
N LYS A 275 1.79 21.86 -13.31
CA LYS A 275 0.97 23.00 -12.88
C LYS A 275 1.78 24.06 -12.12
N GLN A 276 1.49 25.35 -12.38
CA GLN A 276 1.96 26.46 -11.55
C GLN A 276 1.21 26.47 -10.21
N LEU A 277 1.94 26.56 -9.10
CA LEU A 277 1.42 26.61 -7.75
C LEU A 277 1.40 28.04 -7.19
N ASN A 278 0.89 28.19 -5.97
CA ASN A 278 1.05 29.40 -5.17
C ASN A 278 2.42 29.39 -4.49
N ASP A 279 3.03 30.56 -4.28
CA ASP A 279 4.33 30.62 -3.59
C ASP A 279 4.22 30.16 -2.12
N ASN A 280 3.02 30.26 -1.54
CA ASN A 280 2.68 29.75 -0.21
C ASN A 280 2.48 28.21 -0.14
N ASP A 281 2.49 27.49 -1.26
CA ASP A 281 2.44 26.01 -1.26
C ASP A 281 3.82 25.41 -0.87
N VAL A 282 4.82 26.28 -0.61
CA VAL A 282 6.15 25.98 -0.10
C VAL A 282 6.43 26.88 1.11
N GLU A 283 7.05 26.33 2.15
CA GLU A 283 7.47 27.06 3.35
C GLU A 283 9.01 27.15 3.41
N LEU A 284 9.54 28.36 3.65
CA LEU A 284 10.96 28.63 3.86
C LEU A 284 11.21 29.00 5.33
N LYS A 285 12.13 28.29 5.98
CA LYS A 285 12.67 28.61 7.31
C LYS A 285 14.17 28.91 7.20
N ILE A 286 14.68 29.81 8.06
CA ILE A 286 16.12 30.10 8.13
C ILE A 286 16.59 29.82 9.56
N GLU A 287 17.37 28.74 9.73
CA GLU A 287 17.86 28.28 11.03
C GLU A 287 19.34 27.90 10.92
N GLY A 288 20.15 28.23 11.93
CA GLY A 288 21.57 27.86 11.98
C GLY A 288 22.50 28.48 10.91
N GLY A 289 21.96 29.29 9.99
CA GLY A 289 22.65 29.76 8.79
C GLY A 289 22.26 28.98 7.52
N GLU A 290 21.25 28.10 7.58
CA GLU A 290 20.71 27.38 6.42
C GLU A 290 19.29 27.85 6.11
N ALA A 291 19.01 28.05 4.82
CA ALA A 291 17.67 28.15 4.28
C ALA A 291 17.14 26.71 4.07
N ILE A 292 16.13 26.33 4.85
CA ILE A 292 15.44 25.04 4.79
C ILE A 292 14.09 25.27 4.13
N VAL A 293 13.80 24.52 3.09
CA VAL A 293 12.57 24.64 2.30
C VAL A 293 11.81 23.32 2.33
N THR A 294 10.53 23.40 2.70
CA THR A 294 9.62 22.26 2.91
C THR A 294 8.30 22.48 2.19
N THR A 295 7.61 21.43 1.77
CA THR A 295 6.23 21.51 1.28
C THR A 295 5.34 20.46 1.94
N SER A 296 4.04 20.73 2.00
CA SER A 296 2.99 19.75 2.31
C SER A 296 2.03 19.55 1.12
N TYR A 297 2.42 20.04 -0.06
CA TYR A 297 1.63 19.99 -1.28
C TYR A 297 1.38 18.55 -1.74
N SER A 298 0.20 18.34 -2.33
CA SER A 298 -0.27 17.04 -2.77
C SER A 298 -1.31 17.20 -3.88
N GLU A 299 -1.37 16.22 -4.77
CA GLU A 299 -2.39 16.13 -5.83
C GLU A 299 -3.24 14.88 -5.59
N ASP A 300 -4.57 15.05 -5.59
CA ASP A 300 -5.52 13.96 -5.53
C ASP A 300 -5.63 13.32 -6.93
N ASP A 301 -5.14 12.09 -7.05
CA ASP A 301 -5.20 11.26 -8.26
C ASP A 301 -6.35 10.25 -8.15
N SER A 302 -6.87 9.76 -9.28
CA SER A 302 -7.98 8.81 -9.30
C SER A 302 -7.92 7.80 -10.44
N GLY A 303 -8.19 6.55 -10.11
CA GLY A 303 -7.98 5.42 -11.03
C GLY A 303 -8.39 4.07 -10.46
N PHE A 304 -7.77 3.01 -10.99
CA PHE A 304 -8.08 1.62 -10.69
C PHE A 304 -6.79 0.81 -10.48
N GLY A 305 -6.81 -0.12 -9.53
CA GLY A 305 -5.65 -0.88 -9.10
C GLY A 305 -5.49 -0.90 -7.57
N SER A 306 -4.54 -1.72 -7.09
CA SER A 306 -4.16 -1.82 -5.66
C SER A 306 -3.99 -0.47 -4.96
N ASP A 307 -3.40 0.48 -5.68
CA ASP A 307 -2.99 1.80 -5.21
C ASP A 307 -4.14 2.79 -5.06
N TYR A 308 -5.33 2.45 -5.55
CA TYR A 308 -6.55 3.26 -5.51
C TYR A 308 -7.65 2.62 -4.67
N LEU A 309 -7.35 1.56 -3.89
CA LEU A 309 -8.34 0.85 -3.09
C LEU A 309 -8.89 1.71 -1.95
N GLY A 310 -10.14 2.14 -2.10
CA GLY A 310 -10.86 2.99 -1.15
C GLY A 310 -11.81 2.21 -0.23
N THR A 311 -12.65 2.93 0.51
CA THR A 311 -13.62 2.32 1.45
C THR A 311 -14.99 2.08 0.83
N ASP A 312 -15.34 2.83 -0.21
CA ASP A 312 -16.67 2.78 -0.79
C ASP A 312 -16.87 1.48 -1.57
N LYS A 313 -18.14 1.11 -1.81
CA LYS A 313 -18.49 -0.09 -2.59
C LYS A 313 -19.53 0.18 -3.65
N LYS A 314 -19.27 -0.32 -4.85
CA LYS A 314 -20.22 -0.32 -5.97
C LYS A 314 -20.95 -1.65 -6.00
N GLU A 315 -22.25 -1.63 -5.71
CA GLU A 315 -23.13 -2.76 -6.02
C GLU A 315 -23.58 -2.72 -7.49
N LEU A 316 -23.59 -3.87 -8.13
CA LEU A 316 -24.17 -4.15 -9.44
C LEU A 316 -25.19 -5.29 -9.26
N THR A 317 -26.42 -5.10 -9.77
CA THR A 317 -27.50 -6.09 -9.63
C THR A 317 -27.84 -6.72 -10.98
N ILE A 318 -27.72 -8.04 -11.07
CA ILE A 318 -28.18 -8.86 -12.20
C ILE A 318 -29.52 -9.52 -11.82
N ASP A 319 -30.48 -9.44 -12.72
CA ASP A 319 -31.83 -9.99 -12.58
C ASP A 319 -31.91 -11.34 -13.30
N LEU A 320 -31.95 -12.42 -12.53
CA LEU A 320 -31.85 -13.81 -13.02
C LEU A 320 -33.14 -14.26 -13.72
N SER A 321 -34.28 -13.68 -13.36
CA SER A 321 -35.59 -14.01 -13.96
C SER A 321 -35.60 -13.74 -15.48
N LYS A 322 -34.79 -12.80 -15.96
CA LYS A 322 -34.60 -12.49 -17.39
C LYS A 322 -33.89 -13.61 -18.17
N LEU A 323 -33.12 -14.47 -17.50
CA LEU A 323 -32.31 -15.52 -18.13
C LEU A 323 -33.13 -16.77 -18.49
N ASN A 324 -34.33 -16.92 -17.91
CA ASN A 324 -35.24 -18.05 -18.11
C ASN A 324 -34.56 -19.43 -17.87
N LEU A 325 -33.70 -19.50 -16.84
CA LEU A 325 -32.87 -20.66 -16.50
C LEU A 325 -33.65 -21.69 -15.69
N VAL A 326 -33.85 -22.89 -16.24
CA VAL A 326 -34.44 -24.01 -15.49
C VAL A 326 -33.34 -24.94 -15.01
N PHE A 327 -33.21 -25.08 -13.69
CA PHE A 327 -32.22 -25.93 -13.03
C PHE A 327 -32.81 -27.25 -12.52
N GLU A 328 -31.93 -28.20 -12.20
CA GLU A 328 -32.25 -29.45 -11.51
C GLU A 328 -31.75 -29.40 -10.06
N GLU A 329 -32.36 -30.20 -9.19
CA GLU A 329 -31.89 -30.40 -7.81
C GLU A 329 -30.44 -30.86 -7.78
N GLY A 330 -29.63 -30.22 -6.93
CA GLY A 330 -28.19 -30.43 -6.86
C GLY A 330 -27.42 -29.12 -6.71
N ASP A 331 -26.10 -29.19 -6.88
CA ASP A 331 -25.22 -28.04 -6.69
C ASP A 331 -25.39 -27.00 -7.82
N LEU A 332 -25.26 -25.74 -7.44
CA LEU A 332 -25.27 -24.56 -8.31
C LEU A 332 -24.04 -23.71 -8.00
N LYS A 333 -23.06 -23.72 -8.91
CA LYS A 333 -21.95 -22.78 -8.90
C LYS A 333 -22.34 -21.56 -9.74
N VAL A 334 -22.10 -20.35 -9.23
CA VAL A 334 -22.28 -19.10 -9.97
C VAL A 334 -20.97 -18.33 -9.93
N SER A 335 -20.49 -17.88 -11.08
CA SER A 335 -19.15 -17.32 -11.25
C SER A 335 -19.09 -16.21 -12.28
N ILE A 336 -18.16 -15.27 -12.11
CA ILE A 336 -17.81 -14.26 -13.12
C ILE A 336 -16.43 -14.62 -13.68
N VAL A 337 -16.31 -14.68 -15.01
CA VAL A 337 -15.12 -15.15 -15.71
C VAL A 337 -14.73 -14.17 -16.82
N ASP A 338 -13.48 -13.68 -16.84
CA ASP A 338 -12.91 -12.98 -18.00
C ASP A 338 -11.75 -13.80 -18.60
N GLN A 339 -11.72 -13.92 -19.93
CA GLN A 339 -10.68 -14.65 -20.68
C GLN A 339 -10.41 -16.11 -20.23
N GLY A 340 -11.31 -16.71 -19.45
CA GLY A 340 -11.15 -18.05 -18.86
C GLY A 340 -10.55 -18.06 -17.45
N GLN A 341 -10.18 -16.91 -16.89
CA GLN A 341 -9.84 -16.75 -15.48
C GLN A 341 -11.11 -16.40 -14.69
N GLU A 342 -11.41 -17.22 -13.68
CA GLU A 342 -12.47 -16.99 -12.71
C GLU A 342 -12.10 -15.83 -11.78
N LEU A 343 -12.95 -14.79 -11.72
CA LEU A 343 -12.71 -13.57 -10.95
C LEU A 343 -13.31 -13.64 -9.54
N MET A 344 -14.53 -14.17 -9.46
CA MET A 344 -15.29 -14.37 -8.21
C MET A 344 -16.31 -15.48 -8.44
N PHE A 345 -16.60 -16.27 -7.40
CA PHE A 345 -17.65 -17.29 -7.46
C PHE A 345 -18.29 -17.55 -6.10
N LEU A 346 -19.46 -18.17 -6.14
CA LEU A 346 -20.12 -18.82 -5.01
C LEU A 346 -20.57 -20.22 -5.43
N THR A 347 -20.84 -21.07 -4.44
CA THR A 347 -21.49 -22.35 -4.62
C THR A 347 -22.58 -22.48 -3.59
N THR A 348 -23.77 -22.89 -4.01
CA THR A 348 -24.92 -23.23 -3.15
C THR A 348 -25.58 -24.50 -3.69
N THR A 349 -26.55 -25.08 -2.97
CA THR A 349 -27.22 -26.31 -3.41
C THR A 349 -28.73 -26.14 -3.43
N ALA A 350 -29.35 -26.36 -4.59
CA ALA A 350 -30.80 -26.37 -4.76
C ALA A 350 -31.37 -27.72 -4.29
N GLN A 351 -31.65 -27.85 -2.99
CA GLN A 351 -32.13 -29.09 -2.37
C GLN A 351 -33.64 -29.15 -2.12
N GLU A 352 -34.32 -28.03 -1.87
CA GLU A 352 -35.77 -27.95 -1.64
C GLU A 352 -36.38 -26.74 -2.38
N GLU A 353 -37.70 -26.74 -2.59
CA GLU A 353 -38.41 -25.63 -3.25
C GLU A 353 -38.55 -24.42 -2.30
N GLY A 354 -37.84 -23.32 -2.60
CA GLY A 354 -37.82 -22.13 -1.75
C GLY A 354 -36.66 -21.17 -2.04
N GLU A 355 -36.44 -20.26 -1.09
CA GLU A 355 -35.40 -19.24 -1.17
C GLU A 355 -34.00 -19.87 -1.03
N ILE A 356 -33.22 -19.84 -2.13
CA ILE A 356 -31.79 -20.10 -2.09
C ILE A 356 -31.06 -18.78 -1.76
N VAL A 357 -30.53 -18.73 -0.55
CA VAL A 357 -29.50 -17.78 -0.15
C VAL A 357 -28.17 -18.52 -0.22
N ALA A 358 -27.18 -17.97 -0.94
CA ALA A 358 -25.83 -18.52 -0.88
C ALA A 358 -25.22 -18.23 0.49
N GLU A 359 -24.94 -19.26 1.30
CA GLU A 359 -24.26 -19.04 2.57
C GLU A 359 -22.83 -18.52 2.29
N LYS A 360 -22.54 -17.31 2.75
CA LYS A 360 -21.31 -16.56 2.48
C LYS A 360 -20.09 -17.43 2.82
N ILE A 361 -19.32 -17.82 1.80
CA ILE A 361 -18.06 -18.58 1.96
C ILE A 361 -16.99 -17.61 2.48
N ILE A 362 -17.06 -17.31 3.77
CA ILE A 362 -15.96 -16.72 4.53
C ILE A 362 -15.00 -17.87 4.86
N PRO A 363 -13.68 -17.72 4.71
CA PRO A 363 -12.73 -18.66 5.33
C PRO A 363 -13.00 -18.71 6.83
N GLU A 364 -13.13 -19.92 7.39
CA GLU A 364 -13.81 -20.28 8.65
C GLU A 364 -13.53 -19.39 9.88
N THR A 365 -14.18 -18.22 9.92
CA THR A 365 -14.26 -17.21 10.99
C THR A 365 -15.48 -16.32 10.67
N GLU A 366 -16.11 -15.70 11.67
CA GLU A 366 -17.32 -14.85 11.53
C GLU A 366 -18.60 -15.54 10.97
N LYS A 367 -19.34 -16.28 11.81
CA LYS A 367 -20.79 -16.48 11.58
C LYS A 367 -21.61 -15.64 12.57
N SER A 368 -22.76 -15.17 12.10
CA SER A 368 -23.78 -14.38 12.84
C SER A 368 -23.39 -12.95 13.25
N SER A 369 -24.26 -11.94 13.18
CA SER A 369 -25.64 -11.89 12.64
C SER A 369 -25.99 -10.49 12.12
N ILE A 370 -26.91 -10.41 11.14
CA ILE A 370 -27.48 -9.16 10.61
C ILE A 370 -28.91 -8.98 11.12
N THR A 371 -29.32 -7.75 11.46
CA THR A 371 -30.71 -7.29 11.43
C THR A 371 -30.75 -5.78 11.17
N ASN A 372 -31.65 -5.32 10.30
CA ASN A 372 -31.65 -3.97 9.73
C ASN A 372 -32.50 -2.96 10.53
N GLN A 373 -32.08 -1.68 10.55
CA GLN A 373 -32.88 -0.54 10.01
C GLN A 373 -32.15 0.83 10.07
N THR A 374 -31.79 1.32 8.87
CA THR A 374 -32.17 2.62 8.26
C THR A 374 -31.92 3.99 8.96
N GLU A 375 -31.37 4.90 8.14
CA GLU A 375 -31.43 6.40 8.13
C GLU A 375 -30.39 7.27 8.87
N GLU A 376 -29.57 7.94 8.03
CA GLU A 376 -28.93 9.27 8.11
C GLU A 376 -28.39 9.84 9.43
N SER A 377 -27.05 9.93 9.53
CA SER A 377 -26.34 11.23 9.39
C SER A 377 -24.83 11.04 9.21
N GLU A 378 -24.17 11.97 8.50
CA GLU A 378 -22.71 12.00 8.32
C GLU A 378 -21.99 12.49 9.60
N THR A 379 -20.92 11.82 10.03
CA THR A 379 -19.75 12.48 10.66
C THR A 379 -18.53 11.56 10.72
N ASN A 380 -17.34 12.15 10.73
CA ASN A 380 -16.02 11.51 10.63
C ASN A 380 -15.84 10.18 11.39
N VAL A 381 -15.67 9.07 10.67
CA VAL A 381 -15.15 7.82 11.26
C VAL A 381 -13.63 7.94 11.43
N THR A 382 -13.17 7.94 12.68
CA THR A 382 -11.74 7.73 12.98
C THR A 382 -11.40 6.25 12.80
N PHE A 383 -10.25 5.94 12.22
CA PHE A 383 -9.82 4.55 12.00
C PHE A 383 -9.73 3.78 13.33
N ILE A 384 -10.60 2.78 13.49
CA ILE A 384 -10.64 1.86 14.63
C ILE A 384 -10.49 0.44 14.07
N PRO A 385 -9.54 -0.38 14.56
CA PRO A 385 -9.42 -1.77 14.12
C PRO A 385 -10.64 -2.59 14.58
N PRO A 386 -11.01 -3.70 13.89
CA PRO A 386 -12.18 -4.49 14.25
C PRO A 386 -12.05 -5.07 15.66
N LEU A 387 -12.76 -4.47 16.60
CA LEU A 387 -13.05 -5.04 17.90
C LEU A 387 -14.41 -5.73 17.79
N GLU A 388 -14.43 -7.05 17.98
CA GLU A 388 -15.66 -7.85 18.02
C GLU A 388 -16.62 -7.24 19.06
N ILE A 389 -17.81 -6.80 18.65
CA ILE A 389 -18.80 -6.21 19.56
C ILE A 389 -19.37 -7.34 20.41
N LEU A 390 -18.72 -7.54 21.55
CA LEU A 390 -18.93 -8.67 22.42
C LEU A 390 -20.22 -8.47 23.21
N GLU A 391 -21.32 -9.12 22.79
CA GLU A 391 -22.61 -9.08 23.48
C GLU A 391 -22.86 -10.34 24.35
N LEU A 392 -23.63 -10.19 25.44
CA LEU A 392 -24.11 -11.32 26.25
C LEU A 392 -25.16 -12.12 25.47
N THR A 393 -24.98 -13.44 25.42
CA THR A 393 -26.00 -14.36 24.89
C THR A 393 -27.28 -14.32 25.74
N PRO A 394 -28.45 -14.71 25.19
CA PRO A 394 -29.70 -14.84 25.97
C PRO A 394 -29.55 -15.72 27.21
N GLU A 395 -28.74 -16.78 27.12
CA GLU A 395 -28.45 -17.74 28.17
C GLU A 395 -27.61 -17.10 29.28
N GLU A 396 -26.47 -16.47 28.94
CA GLU A 396 -25.61 -15.75 29.89
C GLU A 396 -26.37 -14.62 30.61
N ARG A 397 -27.18 -13.86 29.85
CA ARG A 397 -28.07 -12.83 30.41
C ARG A 397 -29.08 -13.43 31.38
N SER A 398 -29.69 -14.58 31.05
CA SER A 398 -30.63 -15.24 31.95
C SER A 398 -29.98 -15.71 33.25
N VAL A 399 -28.75 -16.23 33.21
CA VAL A 399 -28.00 -16.64 34.42
C VAL A 399 -27.73 -15.43 35.32
N LEU A 400 -27.21 -14.34 34.75
CA LEU A 400 -26.96 -13.10 35.50
C LEU A 400 -28.25 -12.47 36.05
N THR A 401 -29.36 -12.53 35.31
CA THR A 401 -30.66 -12.03 35.79
C THR A 401 -31.29 -12.91 36.87
N ASN A 402 -31.02 -14.22 36.88
CA ASN A 402 -31.50 -15.12 37.93
C ASN A 402 -30.80 -14.87 39.28
N GLU A 403 -29.50 -14.57 39.28
CA GLU A 403 -28.71 -14.31 40.50
C GLU A 403 -28.82 -12.85 40.97
N PHE A 404 -28.69 -11.87 40.06
CA PHE A 404 -28.61 -10.45 40.41
C PHE A 404 -29.88 -9.64 40.12
N GLY A 405 -30.92 -10.26 39.53
CA GLY A 405 -32.14 -9.57 39.11
C GLY A 405 -31.93 -8.63 37.92
N ASN A 406 -32.61 -7.48 37.92
CA ASN A 406 -32.39 -6.45 36.91
C ASN A 406 -31.10 -5.66 37.20
N PHE A 407 -29.96 -6.23 36.82
CA PHE A 407 -28.63 -5.67 37.07
C PHE A 407 -28.29 -4.49 36.15
N SER A 408 -27.45 -3.59 36.66
CA SER A 408 -26.75 -2.55 35.90
C SER A 408 -25.32 -2.47 36.42
N VAL A 409 -24.35 -2.37 35.51
CA VAL A 409 -22.93 -2.27 35.85
C VAL A 409 -22.44 -0.86 35.52
N GLU A 410 -22.14 -0.11 36.56
CA GLU A 410 -21.56 1.24 36.49
C GLU A 410 -20.12 1.19 36.99
N ALA A 411 -19.23 1.99 36.41
CA ALA A 411 -17.91 2.21 36.96
C ALA A 411 -18.01 2.86 38.36
N LYS A 412 -17.35 2.27 39.37
CA LYS A 412 -17.37 2.77 40.76
C LYS A 412 -16.14 3.59 41.13
N GLU A 413 -14.99 3.26 40.54
CA GLU A 413 -13.73 3.99 40.74
C GLU A 413 -13.03 4.20 39.38
N ALA A 414 -12.41 5.37 39.19
CA ALA A 414 -11.60 5.67 38.00
C ALA A 414 -10.38 6.51 38.41
N MET A 415 -9.19 6.14 37.91
CA MET A 415 -7.92 6.79 38.26
C MET A 415 -7.04 6.97 37.02
N LEU A 416 -6.62 8.21 36.75
CA LEU A 416 -5.58 8.53 35.78
C LEU A 416 -4.20 8.51 36.46
N LYS A 417 -3.27 7.67 35.99
CA LYS A 417 -1.91 7.57 36.54
C LYS A 417 -0.90 7.15 35.47
N ASN A 418 0.25 7.83 35.40
CA ASN A 418 1.36 7.52 34.50
C ASN A 418 0.98 7.37 33.01
N GLY A 419 -0.06 8.08 32.54
CA GLY A 419 -0.56 7.97 31.17
C GLY A 419 -1.64 6.90 30.95
N PHE A 420 -2.08 6.20 31.99
CA PHE A 420 -3.13 5.18 31.90
C PHE A 420 -4.37 5.56 32.72
N ILE A 421 -5.55 5.28 32.18
CA ILE A 421 -6.85 5.39 32.83
C ILE A 421 -7.23 3.99 33.33
N THR A 422 -7.24 3.78 34.65
CA THR A 422 -7.73 2.54 35.27
C THR A 422 -9.16 2.73 35.75
N ILE A 423 -10.05 1.78 35.43
CA ILE A 423 -11.50 1.84 35.71
C ILE A 423 -11.96 0.54 36.36
N ARG A 424 -12.72 0.67 37.45
CA ARG A 424 -13.25 -0.45 38.23
C ARG A 424 -14.76 -0.61 38.05
N HIS A 425 -15.18 -1.83 37.73
CA HIS A 425 -16.58 -2.25 37.67
C HIS A 425 -16.90 -3.22 38.81
N GLU A 426 -18.14 -3.18 39.32
CA GLU A 426 -18.61 -4.03 40.42
C GLU A 426 -20.01 -4.56 40.17
N LEU A 427 -20.26 -5.83 40.54
CA LEU A 427 -21.56 -6.50 40.45
C LEU A 427 -21.70 -7.53 41.57
N GLY A 428 -22.59 -7.26 42.53
CA GLY A 428 -22.75 -8.10 43.72
C GLY A 428 -21.45 -8.15 44.55
N ASN A 429 -20.84 -9.33 44.65
CA ASN A 429 -19.55 -9.54 45.32
C ASN A 429 -18.35 -9.56 44.34
N TYR A 430 -18.60 -9.45 43.04
CA TYR A 430 -17.57 -9.50 41.99
C TYR A 430 -17.12 -8.09 41.62
N TRP A 431 -15.82 -7.92 41.32
CA TRP A 431 -15.25 -6.69 40.79
C TRP A 431 -14.17 -7.00 39.75
N VAL A 432 -13.86 -6.02 38.90
CA VAL A 432 -12.72 -6.07 37.97
C VAL A 432 -12.15 -4.66 37.75
N GLU A 433 -10.83 -4.58 37.54
CA GLU A 433 -10.12 -3.36 37.15
C GLU A 433 -9.45 -3.55 35.79
N HIS A 434 -9.72 -2.64 34.85
CA HIS A 434 -9.11 -2.61 33.52
C HIS A 434 -8.38 -1.28 33.32
N SER A 435 -7.24 -1.29 32.60
CA SER A 435 -6.40 -0.11 32.39
C SER A 435 -6.16 0.16 30.90
N TYR A 436 -6.46 1.38 30.47
CA TYR A 436 -6.41 1.82 29.07
C TYR A 436 -5.41 2.99 28.92
N ASP A 437 -4.87 3.19 27.71
CA ASP A 437 -4.00 4.34 27.45
C ASP A 437 -4.82 5.65 27.39
N ALA A 438 -4.34 6.70 28.06
CA ALA A 438 -5.01 7.99 28.13
C ALA A 438 -4.90 8.83 26.84
N SER A 439 -4.13 8.39 25.83
CA SER A 439 -4.09 9.02 24.50
C SER A 439 -5.17 8.50 23.53
N LEU A 440 -5.97 7.50 23.94
CA LEU A 440 -7.06 6.97 23.11
C LEU A 440 -8.20 8.01 22.95
N GLY A 441 -8.78 8.07 21.75
CA GLY A 441 -9.99 8.85 21.50
C GLY A 441 -11.19 8.30 22.29
N ASN A 442 -12.10 9.19 22.70
CA ASN A 442 -13.25 8.84 23.56
C ASN A 442 -14.09 7.67 23.04
N GLU A 443 -14.28 7.58 21.72
CA GLU A 443 -15.04 6.51 21.06
C GLU A 443 -14.31 5.17 21.17
N THR A 444 -13.02 5.13 20.83
CA THR A 444 -12.17 3.93 20.94
C THR A 444 -12.05 3.45 22.39
N LEU A 445 -11.90 4.39 23.33
CA LEU A 445 -11.87 4.10 24.77
C LEU A 445 -13.20 3.51 25.24
N GLY A 446 -14.34 4.06 24.80
CA GLY A 446 -15.67 3.52 25.09
C GLY A 446 -15.87 2.10 24.57
N LEU A 447 -15.41 1.81 23.35
CA LEU A 447 -15.47 0.46 22.77
C LEU A 447 -14.67 -0.57 23.57
N PHE A 448 -13.42 -0.25 23.95
CA PHE A 448 -12.63 -1.14 24.81
C PHE A 448 -13.27 -1.33 26.20
N MET A 449 -13.82 -0.27 26.79
CA MET A 449 -14.53 -0.35 28.07
C MET A 449 -15.75 -1.26 28.04
N GLU A 450 -16.59 -1.15 27.00
CA GLU A 450 -17.79 -2.00 26.87
C GLU A 450 -17.42 -3.47 26.59
N HIS A 451 -16.47 -3.71 25.69
CA HIS A 451 -15.96 -5.05 25.37
C HIS A 451 -15.44 -5.78 26.62
N ASP A 452 -14.53 -5.16 27.38
CA ASP A 452 -13.92 -5.79 28.55
C ASP A 452 -14.93 -5.95 29.71
N LYS A 453 -15.91 -5.04 29.82
CA LYS A 453 -17.04 -5.16 30.76
C LYS A 453 -17.95 -6.35 30.40
N VAL A 454 -18.29 -6.56 29.13
CA VAL A 454 -19.12 -7.71 28.73
C VAL A 454 -18.35 -9.02 28.84
N LYS A 455 -17.07 -9.05 28.45
CA LYS A 455 -16.20 -10.21 28.65
C LYS A 455 -16.17 -10.67 30.12
N TRP A 456 -15.98 -9.74 31.05
CA TRP A 456 -16.05 -10.01 32.49
C TRP A 456 -17.43 -10.54 32.93
N LEU A 457 -18.53 -10.01 32.39
CA LEU A 457 -19.87 -10.51 32.65
C LEU A 457 -20.09 -11.94 32.12
N LYS A 458 -19.50 -12.31 30.98
CA LYS A 458 -19.49 -13.70 30.49
C LYS A 458 -18.72 -14.64 31.40
N ASP A 459 -17.60 -14.20 31.95
CA ASP A 459 -16.82 -15.00 32.89
C ASP A 459 -17.57 -15.21 34.23
N ILE A 460 -18.30 -14.20 34.72
CA ILE A 460 -19.24 -14.36 35.86
C ILE A 460 -20.38 -15.31 35.50
N ALA A 461 -21.03 -15.15 34.34
CA ALA A 461 -22.11 -16.03 33.90
C ALA A 461 -21.64 -17.50 33.80
N ARG A 462 -20.42 -17.73 33.29
CA ARG A 462 -19.80 -19.06 33.22
C ARG A 462 -19.51 -19.63 34.60
N ALA A 463 -19.00 -18.83 35.53
CA ALA A 463 -18.75 -19.27 36.92
C ALA A 463 -20.07 -19.65 37.64
N LEU A 464 -21.14 -18.88 37.44
CA LEU A 464 -22.48 -19.18 37.98
C LEU A 464 -23.18 -20.37 37.27
N SER A 465 -22.71 -20.77 36.09
CA SER A 465 -23.25 -21.90 35.32
C SER A 465 -22.59 -23.25 35.63
N GLN A 466 -21.56 -23.29 36.48
CA GLN A 466 -20.90 -24.52 36.89
C GLN A 466 -21.46 -25.03 38.23
N GLU A 467 -22.30 -26.07 38.15
CA GLU A 467 -22.60 -26.93 39.29
C GLU A 467 -21.30 -27.67 39.72
N GLU A 468 -21.08 -27.87 41.02
CA GLU A 468 -19.77 -28.27 41.57
C GLU A 468 -19.28 -29.66 41.09
N GLU A 469 -18.34 -29.68 40.13
CA GLU A 469 -17.45 -30.82 39.87
C GLU A 469 -16.08 -30.58 40.55
N PRO A 470 -15.50 -31.56 41.28
CA PRO A 470 -14.45 -31.30 42.26
C PRO A 470 -13.06 -31.04 41.65
N GLU A 471 -12.22 -30.31 42.42
CA GLU A 471 -10.85 -29.95 42.06
C GLU A 471 -10.02 -31.16 41.58
N LYS A 472 -9.63 -31.13 40.30
CA LYS A 472 -8.70 -32.11 39.74
C LYS A 472 -7.26 -31.71 40.08
N ASN A 473 -6.77 -32.23 41.20
CA ASN A 473 -5.47 -31.88 41.77
C ASN A 473 -4.30 -32.18 40.80
N LEU A 474 -3.43 -31.20 40.55
CA LEU A 474 -2.43 -31.19 39.48
C LEU A 474 -1.05 -31.75 39.88
N GLU A 475 -0.99 -32.64 40.88
CA GLU A 475 0.27 -33.22 41.38
C GLU A 475 1.07 -33.98 40.30
N GLU A 476 0.42 -34.44 39.22
CA GLU A 476 1.06 -35.14 38.09
C GLU A 476 2.04 -34.25 37.28
N PHE A 477 1.97 -32.91 37.43
CA PHE A 477 2.92 -31.98 36.79
C PHE A 477 4.21 -31.73 37.59
N LEU A 478 4.33 -32.19 38.84
CA LEU A 478 5.53 -32.03 39.66
C LEU A 478 6.59 -33.11 39.36
N GLY A 479 7.11 -33.10 38.14
CA GLY A 479 8.23 -33.93 37.72
C GLY A 479 9.49 -33.66 38.56
N ASN A 480 9.99 -34.68 39.27
CA ASN A 480 11.10 -34.59 40.20
C ASN A 480 12.38 -33.98 39.59
N VAL A 481 12.70 -32.73 39.96
CA VAL A 481 14.00 -32.11 39.65
C VAL A 481 15.04 -32.57 40.67
N SER A 482 15.63 -33.75 40.42
CA SER A 482 16.85 -34.19 41.11
C SER A 482 18.07 -33.51 40.47
N VAL A 483 18.75 -32.65 41.23
CA VAL A 483 20.03 -32.03 40.85
C VAL A 483 21.17 -32.84 41.49
N PRO A 484 22.28 -33.13 40.76
CA PRO A 484 23.46 -33.82 41.30
C PRO A 484 24.34 -32.92 42.19
#